data_AF-A0A535U620-F1
#
_entry.id   AF-A0A535U620-F1
#
_cell.length_a   1.000
_cell.length_b   1.000
_cell.length_c   1.000
_cell.angle_alpha   90.00
_cell.angle_beta   90.00
_cell.angle_gamma   90.00
#
_symmetry.space_group_name_H-M   'P 1'
#
loop_
_entity.id
_entity.type
_entity.pdbx_description
1 polymer ?
#
loop_
_entity_poly.entity_id
_entity_poly.type
_entity_poly.pdbx_seq_one_letter_code
_entity_poly.pdbx_strand_id
1 'polypeptide(L)'
;EPVVAAPSPRRSRAFLKVQDGCDHRCTYCIVWRARGGVSRSLPLDEVLRHADAALAEGHRELVLTGVDLGSWGHERGERLSTLVGALL
;
A
#
# COMPACT_ATOMS: atom_id res chain seq x y z
N GLU A 1 5.64 -3.91 -11.91
CA GLU A 1 4.57 -3.26 -12.69
C GLU A 1 3.94 -2.20 -11.79
N PRO A 2 3.84 -0.92 -12.19
CA PRO A 2 3.33 0.12 -11.31
C PRO A 2 1.83 -0.13 -11.06
N VAL A 3 1.43 -0.20 -9.79
CA VAL A 3 0.04 -0.47 -9.38
C VAL A 3 -0.75 0.85 -9.34
N VAL A 4 -0.74 1.60 -10.44
CA VAL A 4 -1.61 2.77 -10.60
C VAL A 4 -2.61 2.43 -11.68
N ALA A 5 -3.81 2.06 -11.26
CA ALA A 5 -4.93 1.82 -12.19
C ALA A 5 -5.35 3.17 -12.80
N ALA A 6 -5.45 3.23 -14.14
CA ALA A 6 -5.79 4.45 -14.87
C ALA A 6 -7.09 5.10 -14.39
N PRO A 7 -7.17 6.45 -14.40
CA PRO A 7 -8.31 7.17 -13.85
C PRO A 7 -9.58 6.94 -14.69
N SER A 8 -10.64 6.48 -14.05
CA SER A 8 -11.99 6.51 -14.61
C SER A 8 -12.67 7.82 -14.17
N PRO A 9 -13.45 8.48 -15.03
CA PRO A 9 -14.02 9.82 -14.78
C PRO A 9 -15.03 9.89 -13.61
N ARG A 10 -15.21 8.80 -12.86
CA ARG A 10 -16.10 8.71 -11.69
C ARG A 10 -15.38 8.31 -10.40
N ARG A 11 -14.06 8.07 -10.40
CA ARG A 11 -13.34 7.68 -9.18
C ARG A 11 -12.61 8.89 -8.56
N SER A 12 -13.24 9.47 -7.54
CA SER A 12 -12.60 10.47 -6.66
C SER A 12 -11.39 9.91 -5.88
N ARG A 13 -11.27 8.57 -5.81
CA ARG A 13 -10.31 7.83 -4.99
C ARG A 13 -9.22 7.17 -5.82
N ALA A 14 -7.97 7.38 -5.44
CA ALA A 14 -6.83 6.58 -5.90
C ALA A 14 -6.49 5.51 -4.87
N PHE A 15 -6.35 4.26 -5.32
CA PHE A 15 -5.94 3.15 -4.46
C PHE A 15 -4.44 2.94 -4.59
N LEU A 16 -3.71 3.19 -3.52
CA LEU A 16 -2.27 2.98 -3.44
C LEU A 16 -2.03 1.66 -2.72
N LYS A 17 -1.69 0.61 -3.46
CA LYS A 17 -1.24 -0.63 -2.85
C LYS A 17 0.16 -0.44 -2.33
N VAL A 18 0.31 -0.27 -1.02
CA VAL A 18 1.59 0.05 -0.37
C VAL A 18 2.23 -1.16 0.30
N GLN A 19 1.46 -2.24 0.47
CA GLN A 19 1.90 -3.47 1.12
C GLN A 19 1.27 -4.68 0.41
N ASP A 20 1.98 -5.80 0.36
CA ASP A 20 1.46 -7.07 -0.15
C ASP A 20 2.02 -8.27 0.63
N GLY A 21 1.25 -9.36 0.63
CA GLY A 21 1.61 -10.56 1.36
C GLY A 21 1.40 -10.43 2.86
N CYS A 22 1.65 -11.52 3.58
CA CYS A 22 1.52 -11.57 5.03
C CYS A 22 2.27 -12.83 5.50
N ASP A 23 3.01 -12.72 6.60
CA ASP A 23 3.74 -13.81 7.24
C ASP A 23 2.99 -14.38 8.45
N HIS A 24 1.85 -13.80 8.83
CA HIS A 24 0.94 -14.37 9.82
C HIS A 24 0.36 -15.69 9.33
N ARG A 25 0.57 -16.74 10.13
CA ARG A 25 0.06 -18.10 9.87
C ARG A 25 -1.33 -18.31 10.46
N CYS A 26 -2.26 -17.40 10.15
CA CYS A 26 -3.62 -17.48 10.66
C CYS A 26 -4.27 -18.81 10.24
N THR A 27 -4.94 -19.48 11.19
CA THR A 27 -5.54 -20.81 11.01
C THR A 27 -6.59 -20.86 9.89
N TYR A 28 -7.19 -19.71 9.57
CA TYR A 28 -8.23 -19.56 8.57
C TYR A 28 -7.75 -18.99 7.23
N CYS A 29 -6.54 -18.41 7.15
CA CYS A 29 -6.11 -17.63 5.99
C CYS A 29 -5.01 -18.36 5.19
N ILE A 30 -5.24 -18.58 3.89
CA ILE A 30 -4.24 -19.17 2.99
C ILE A 30 -3.20 -18.16 2.49
N VAL A 31 -3.40 -16.85 2.70
CA VAL A 31 -2.63 -15.79 2.02
C VAL A 31 -1.13 -15.92 2.23
N TRP A 32 -0.68 -16.28 3.44
CA TRP A 32 0.75 -16.50 3.67
C TRP A 32 1.32 -17.60 2.76
N ARG A 33 0.58 -18.68 2.49
CA ARG A 33 1.05 -19.70 1.51
C ARG A 33 0.96 -19.19 0.07
N ALA A 34 -0.16 -18.59 -0.29
CA ALA A 34 -0.43 -18.16 -1.66
C ALA A 34 0.47 -17.01 -2.13
N ARG A 35 0.97 -16.17 -1.21
CA ARG A 35 1.82 -15.00 -1.50
C ARG A 35 3.27 -15.16 -1.02
N GLY A 36 3.73 -16.41 -0.84
CA GLY A 36 5.15 -16.71 -0.57
C GLY A 36 5.63 -16.47 0.87
N GLY A 37 4.72 -16.25 1.81
CA GLY A 37 4.98 -16.28 3.26
C GLY A 37 5.71 -15.07 3.81
N VAL A 38 5.75 -13.98 3.03
CA VAL A 38 6.53 -12.79 3.36
C VAL A 38 5.64 -11.56 3.17
N SER A 39 5.67 -10.64 4.14
CA SER A 39 5.14 -9.29 3.99
C SER A 39 6.16 -8.44 3.23
N ARG A 40 5.69 -7.71 2.23
CA ARG A 40 6.53 -6.79 1.44
C ARG A 40 5.86 -5.43 1.38
N SER A 41 6.63 -4.39 1.68
CA SER A 41 6.15 -3.02 1.69
C SER A 41 6.86 -2.22 0.60
N LEU A 42 6.10 -1.37 -0.09
CA LEU A 42 6.69 -0.32 -0.91
C LEU A 42 7.51 0.62 -0.03
N PRO A 43 8.71 1.05 -0.47
CA PRO A 43 9.48 2.11 0.18
C PRO A 43 8.71 3.43 0.27
N LEU A 44 8.99 4.23 1.29
CA LEU A 44 8.28 5.49 1.54
C LEU A 44 8.33 6.44 0.33
N ASP A 45 9.49 6.63 -0.26
CA ASP A 45 9.71 7.48 -1.44
C ASP A 45 8.88 7.03 -2.64
N GLU A 46 8.73 5.72 -2.83
CA GLU A 46 7.89 5.19 -3.90
C GLU A 46 6.40 5.41 -3.64
N VAL A 47 5.96 5.29 -2.37
CA VAL A 47 4.58 5.61 -2.00
C VAL A 47 4.28 7.09 -2.22
N LEU A 48 5.17 8.00 -1.81
CA LEU A 48 5.02 9.44 -2.01
C LEU A 48 4.95 9.79 -3.50
N ARG A 49 5.82 9.19 -4.33
CA ARG A 49 5.78 9.36 -5.79
C ARG A 49 4.43 8.91 -6.40
N HIS A 50 3.85 7.82 -5.90
CA HIS A 50 2.52 7.38 -6.37
C HIS A 50 1.38 8.28 -5.86
N ALA A 51 1.50 8.81 -4.64
CA ALA A 51 0.55 9.78 -4.09
C ALA A 51 0.56 11.08 -4.92
N ASP A 52 1.74 11.63 -5.20
CA ASP A 52 1.89 12.84 -6.03
C ASP A 52 1.32 12.65 -7.43
N ALA A 53 1.59 11.50 -8.06
CA ALA A 53 1.01 11.17 -9.36
C ALA A 53 -0.53 11.16 -9.31
N ALA A 54 -1.11 10.52 -8.30
CA ALA A 54 -2.57 10.48 -8.13
C ALA A 54 -3.18 11.88 -7.89
N LEU A 55 -2.50 12.73 -7.11
CA LEU A 55 -2.93 14.11 -6.89
C LEU A 55 -2.86 14.93 -8.18
N ALA A 56 -1.79 14.75 -8.98
CA ALA A 56 -1.63 15.40 -10.28
C ALA A 56 -2.71 14.96 -11.29
N GLU A 57 -3.20 13.73 -11.19
CA GLU A 57 -4.32 13.20 -11.97
C GLU A 57 -5.70 13.72 -11.49
N GLY A 58 -5.74 14.51 -10.41
CA GLY A 58 -6.95 15.14 -9.89
C GLY A 58 -7.73 14.31 -8.88
N HIS A 59 -7.14 13.23 -8.35
CA HIS A 59 -7.74 12.49 -7.24
C HIS A 59 -7.75 13.34 -5.97
N ARG A 60 -8.83 13.25 -5.18
CA ARG A 60 -9.01 14.03 -3.94
C ARG A 60 -9.00 13.17 -2.68
N GLU A 61 -8.88 11.86 -2.85
CA GLU A 61 -8.86 10.90 -1.76
C GLU A 61 -7.85 9.80 -2.11
N LEU A 62 -6.88 9.57 -1.22
CA LEU A 62 -5.89 8.50 -1.35
C LEU A 62 -6.28 7.37 -0.39
N VAL A 63 -6.39 6.16 -0.92
CA VAL A 63 -6.73 4.95 -0.15
C VAL A 63 -5.52 4.05 -0.12
N LEU A 64 -4.86 3.95 1.04
CA LEU A 64 -3.77 3.01 1.26
C LEU A 64 -4.35 1.60 1.37
N THR A 65 -3.75 0.65 0.65
CA THR A 65 -4.18 -0.74 0.64
C THR A 65 -3.02 -1.69 0.89
N GLY A 66 -3.33 -2.80 1.55
CA GLY A 66 -2.41 -3.89 1.86
C GLY A 66 -3.19 -5.11 2.34
N VAL A 67 -2.54 -6.27 2.38
CA VAL A 67 -3.10 -7.48 2.98
C VAL A 67 -3.10 -7.36 4.50
N ASP A 68 -1.98 -6.86 5.05
CA ASP A 68 -1.78 -6.56 6.46
C ASP A 68 -1.07 -5.22 6.56
N LEU A 69 -1.87 -4.16 6.45
CA LEU A 69 -1.37 -2.79 6.34
C LEU A 69 -0.61 -2.32 7.60
N GLY A 70 -0.94 -2.88 8.76
CA GLY A 70 -0.26 -2.58 10.03
C GLY A 70 1.22 -2.98 10.02
N SER A 71 1.57 -3.97 9.19
CA SER A 71 2.93 -4.48 9.02
C SER A 71 3.74 -3.74 7.94
N TRP A 72 3.21 -2.65 7.36
CA TRP A 72 3.96 -1.83 6.41
C TRP A 72 5.27 -1.35 7.05
N GLY A 73 6.38 -1.56 6.33
CA GLY A 73 7.70 -1.09 6.68
C GLY A 73 8.42 -1.92 7.75
N HIS A 74 7.81 -3.00 8.26
CA HIS A 74 8.40 -3.82 9.32
C HIS A 74 9.77 -4.39 8.91
N GLU A 75 9.94 -4.75 7.63
CA GLU A 75 11.19 -5.27 7.09
C GLU A 75 12.34 -4.24 7.06
N ARG A 76 12.02 -2.94 7.23
CA ARG A 76 12.97 -1.82 7.32
C ARG A 76 13.01 -1.16 8.70
N GLY A 77 12.29 -1.68 9.69
CA GLY A 77 12.15 -1.04 11.01
C GLY A 77 11.30 0.22 11.00
N GLU A 78 10.48 0.42 9.97
CA GLU A 78 9.53 1.52 9.84
C GLU A 78 8.16 1.14 10.42
N ARG A 79 7.26 2.13 10.50
CA ARG A 79 5.89 1.94 11.00
C ARG A 79 4.90 2.60 10.06
N LEU A 80 3.68 2.05 9.99
CA LEU A 80 2.58 2.66 9.23
C LEU A 80 2.31 4.12 9.63
N SER A 81 2.49 4.49 10.91
CA SER A 81 2.34 5.87 11.36
C SER A 81 3.35 6.83 10.73
N THR A 82 4.56 6.38 10.43
CA THR A 82 5.56 7.16 9.68
C THR A 82 5.06 7.43 8.27
N LEU A 83 4.50 6.42 7.60
CA LEU A 83 3.93 6.59 6.26
C LEU A 83 2.75 7.57 6.26
N VAL A 84 1.80 7.39 7.17
CA VAL A 84 0.62 8.26 7.27
C VAL A 84 1.04 9.70 7.60
N GLY A 85 2.00 9.89 8.52
CA GLY A 85 2.51 11.21 8.86
C GLY A 85 3.25 11.92 7.72
N ALA A 86 3.80 11.18 6.75
CA ALA A 86 4.43 11.76 5.57
C ALA A 86 3.44 12.15 4.46
N LEU A 87 2.20 11.66 4.53
CA LEU A 87 1.13 11.94 3.56
C LEU A 87 0.17 13.05 4.01
N LEU A 88 0.31 13.52 5.25
CA LEU A 88 -0.49 14.59 5.85
C LEU A 88 0.31 15.90 5.90
#